data_AF-J9GLM7-F1
#
_entry.id   AF-J9GLM7-F1
#
_cell.length_a   1.000
_cell.length_b   1.000
_cell.length_c   1.000
_cell.angle_alpha   90.00
_cell.angle_beta   90.00
_cell.angle_gamma   90.00
#
_symmetry.space_group_name_H-M   'P 1'
#
loop_
_entity.id
_entity.type
_entity.pdbx_description
1 polymer ?
#
loop_
_entity_poly.entity_id
_entity_poly.type
_entity_poly.pdbx_seq_one_letter_code
_entity_poly.pdbx_strand_id
1 'polypeptide(L)'
;MYYALGNHEYKLLFSEYRQLYEAYEKRLTQAGVCFLHNEKDRKKIRTATCYFHGLELPWEYYKKPRSKKLTKKALEELLGVPEEEGLHILLAHNPKYGKPIFLGS
;
A
#
# COMPACT_ATOMS: atom_id res chain seq x y z
N MET A 1 7.72 5.13 -11.01
CA MET A 1 7.38 5.72 -9.69
C MET A 1 6.27 4.87 -9.12
N TYR A 2 6.36 4.45 -7.85
CA TYR A 2 5.33 3.61 -7.20
C TYR A 2 4.45 4.46 -6.28
N TYR A 3 3.16 4.17 -6.26
CA TYR A 3 2.18 4.87 -5.44
C TYR A 3 1.21 3.87 -4.79
N ALA A 4 0.82 4.11 -3.54
CA ALA A 4 -0.22 3.36 -2.84
C ALA A 4 -1.28 4.36 -2.36
N LEU A 5 -2.54 3.96 -2.17
CA LEU A 5 -3.56 4.96 -1.80
C LEU A 5 -3.43 5.46 -0.37
N GLY A 6 -3.62 6.78 -0.24
CA GLY A 6 -3.90 7.44 1.02
C GLY A 6 -5.38 7.41 1.40
N ASN A 7 -5.65 7.81 2.64
CA ASN A 7 -7.00 7.84 3.20
C ASN A 7 -7.93 8.87 2.50
N HIS A 8 -7.37 9.92 1.90
CA HIS A 8 -8.16 10.92 1.18
C HIS A 8 -8.67 10.37 -0.14
N GLU A 9 -7.79 9.67 -0.86
CA GLU A 9 -8.08 9.02 -2.12
C GLU A 9 -9.03 7.83 -1.94
N TYR A 10 -8.83 7.04 -0.88
CA TYR A 10 -9.75 5.96 -0.50
C TYR A 10 -11.17 6.50 -0.28
N LYS A 11 -11.34 7.64 0.42
CA LYS A 11 -12.68 8.25 0.58
C LYS A 11 -13.32 8.65 -0.74
N LEU A 12 -12.53 9.11 -1.72
CA LEU A 12 -13.05 9.47 -3.04
C LEU A 12 -13.54 8.22 -3.78
N LEU A 13 -12.79 7.11 -3.73
CA LEU A 13 -13.16 5.82 -4.32
C LEU A 13 -14.51 5.29 -3.79
N PHE A 14 -14.78 5.47 -2.49
CA PHE A 14 -16.01 5.01 -1.83
C PHE A 14 -17.10 6.09 -1.71
N SER A 15 -17.03 7.16 -2.50
CA SER A 15 -18.01 8.24 -2.53
C SER A 15 -18.62 8.43 -3.92
N GLU A 16 -19.54 9.38 -4.05
CA GLU A 16 -20.08 9.82 -5.36
C GLU A 16 -18.99 10.32 -6.33
N TYR A 17 -17.79 10.65 -5.82
CA TYR A 17 -16.65 11.12 -6.61
C TYR A 17 -15.78 9.99 -7.20
N ARG A 18 -16.22 8.73 -7.12
CA ARG A 18 -15.48 7.57 -7.64
C ARG A 18 -15.01 7.75 -9.08
N GLN A 19 -15.87 8.26 -9.96
CA GLN A 19 -15.52 8.47 -11.38
C GLN A 19 -14.39 9.50 -11.56
N LEU A 20 -14.36 10.53 -10.72
CA LEU A 20 -13.28 11.53 -10.72
C LEU A 20 -11.96 10.92 -10.27
N TYR A 21 -12.02 10.04 -9.26
CA TYR A 21 -10.85 9.31 -8.78
C TYR A 21 -10.32 8.32 -9.85
N GLU A 22 -11.19 7.55 -10.50
CA GLU A 22 -10.79 6.64 -11.58
C GLU A 22 -10.14 7.39 -12.75
N ALA A 23 -10.65 8.59 -13.09
CA ALA A 23 -10.05 9.44 -14.09
C ALA A 23 -8.66 9.97 -13.67
N TYR A 24 -8.48 10.31 -12.39
CA TYR A 24 -7.20 10.71 -11.82
C TYR A 24 -6.17 9.58 -11.88
N GLU A 25 -6.53 8.39 -11.40
CA GLU A 25 -5.66 7.22 -11.41
C GLU A 25 -5.24 6.88 -12.85
N LYS A 26 -6.20 6.82 -13.78
CA LYS A 26 -5.94 6.56 -15.20
C LYS A 26 -4.93 7.52 -15.80
N ARG A 27 -5.03 8.82 -15.50
CA ARG A 27 -4.08 9.84 -16.00
C ARG A 27 -2.68 9.61 -15.46
N LEU A 28 -2.55 9.24 -14.19
CA LEU A 28 -1.25 8.97 -13.58
C LEU A 28 -0.64 7.66 -14.06
N THR A 29 -1.45 6.62 -14.25
CA THR A 29 -1.01 5.36 -14.85
C THR A 29 -0.50 5.59 -16.27
N GLN A 30 -1.20 6.39 -17.08
CA GLN A 30 -0.73 6.79 -18.42
C GLN A 30 0.57 7.61 -18.39
N ALA A 31 0.83 8.35 -17.30
CA ALA A 31 2.09 9.06 -17.08
C ALA A 31 3.23 8.17 -16.54
N GLY A 32 3.01 6.86 -16.38
CA GLY A 32 4.02 5.89 -15.94
C GLY A 32 4.09 5.70 -14.42
N VAL A 33 3.06 6.11 -13.67
CA VAL A 33 2.91 5.76 -12.26
C VAL A 33 2.36 4.33 -12.14
N CYS A 34 2.98 3.52 -11.28
CA CYS A 34 2.49 2.19 -10.94
C CYS A 34 1.75 2.26 -9.60
N PHE A 35 0.43 2.12 -9.64
CA PHE A 35 -0.40 1.96 -8.45
C PHE A 35 -0.31 0.53 -7.93
N LEU A 36 -0.21 0.36 -6.61
CA LEU A 36 -0.20 -0.94 -5.93
C LEU A 36 -1.32 -0.97 -4.88
N HIS A 37 -2.45 -1.58 -5.22
CA HIS A 37 -3.64 -1.62 -4.36
C HIS A 37 -3.65 -2.87 -3.46
N ASN A 38 -2.92 -2.83 -2.33
CA ASN A 38 -2.62 -4.06 -1.55
C ASN A 38 -1.90 -5.13 -2.39
N GLU A 39 -1.24 -4.70 -3.46
CA GLU A 39 -0.51 -5.56 -4.39
C GLU A 39 1.00 -5.47 -4.15
N LYS A 40 1.72 -6.46 -4.68
CA LYS A 40 3.18 -6.46 -4.71
C LYS A 40 3.72 -6.46 -6.14
N ASP A 41 4.79 -5.72 -6.38
CA ASP A 41 5.57 -5.77 -7.61
C ASP A 41 7.00 -6.22 -7.31
N ARG A 42 7.52 -7.14 -8.14
CA ARG A 42 8.87 -7.69 -8.02
C ARG A 42 9.77 -7.04 -9.05
N LYS A 43 10.85 -6.41 -8.60
CA LYS A 43 11.89 -5.85 -9.47
C LYS A 43 13.27 -6.34 -9.10
N LYS A 44 14.05 -6.67 -10.12
CA LYS A 44 15.48 -6.94 -9.96
C LYS A 44 16.24 -5.64 -10.12
N ILE A 45 16.88 -5.18 -9.05
CA ILE A 45 17.72 -3.98 -9.05
C ILE A 45 19.16 -4.45 -8.86
N ARG A 46 19.95 -4.38 -9.94
CA ARG A 46 21.30 -4.97 -10.01
C ARG A 46 21.25 -6.48 -9.68
N THR A 47 21.86 -6.91 -8.58
CA THR A 47 21.88 -8.29 -8.10
C THR A 47 20.78 -8.58 -7.07
N ALA A 48 20.14 -7.56 -6.52
CA ALA A 48 19.12 -7.72 -5.49
C ALA A 48 17.72 -7.90 -6.10
N THR A 49 16.93 -8.80 -5.50
CA THR A 49 15.49 -8.89 -5.73
C THR A 49 14.79 -8.00 -4.72
N CYS A 50 14.00 -7.05 -5.20
CA CYS A 50 13.20 -6.14 -4.38
C CYS A 50 11.71 -6.39 -4.61
N TYR A 51 10.95 -6.40 -3.53
CA TYR A 51 9.49 -6.47 -3.52
C TYR A 51 8.93 -5.15 -3.01
N PHE A 52 8.14 -4.47 -3.84
CA PHE A 52 7.42 -3.26 -3.47
C PHE A 52 5.99 -3.66 -3.13
N HIS A 53 5.55 -3.37 -1.91
CA HIS A 53 4.20 -3.67 -1.43
C HIS A 53 3.45 -2.36 -1.25
N GLY A 54 2.33 -2.18 -1.95
CA GLY A 54 1.42 -1.07 -1.64
C GLY A 54 0.49 -1.48 -0.51
N LEU A 55 0.34 -0.67 0.53
CA LEU A 55 -0.56 -0.95 1.65
C LEU A 55 -1.68 0.09 1.75
N GLU A 56 -2.90 -0.38 1.57
CA GLU A 56 -4.14 0.39 1.64
C GLU A 56 -4.97 -0.17 2.77
N LEU A 57 -4.90 0.51 3.92
CA LEU A 57 -5.63 0.07 5.10
C LEU A 57 -7.13 0.38 4.97
N PRO A 58 -8.01 -0.52 5.42
CA PRO A 58 -9.43 -0.24 5.57
C PRO A 58 -9.71 0.94 6.52
N TRP A 59 -10.88 1.56 6.35
CA TRP A 59 -11.33 2.72 7.14
C TRP A 59 -11.24 2.51 8.67
N GLU A 60 -11.42 1.29 9.14
CA GLU A 60 -11.36 0.90 10.55
C GLU A 60 -10.01 1.23 11.24
N TYR A 61 -8.93 1.25 10.47
CA TYR A 61 -7.59 1.58 10.97
C TYR A 61 -7.39 3.09 11.16
N TYR A 62 -8.31 3.92 10.66
CA TYR A 62 -8.26 5.38 10.78
C TYR A 62 -9.21 5.93 11.86
N LYS A 63 -10.14 5.11 12.40
CA LYS A 63 -11.15 5.55 13.36
C LYS A 63 -10.56 5.80 14.75
N LYS A 64 -10.44 7.06 15.18
CA LYS A 64 -10.06 7.42 16.57
C LYS A 64 -11.29 7.40 17.50
N PRO A 65 -11.16 7.06 18.79
CA PRO A 65 -9.94 6.69 19.54
C PRO A 65 -9.59 5.19 19.47
N ARG A 66 -10.46 4.34 18.92
CA ARG A 66 -10.30 2.87 18.87
C ARG A 66 -9.76 2.36 17.52
N SER A 67 -8.73 3.01 16.97
CA SER A 67 -8.14 2.56 15.71
C SER A 67 -7.52 1.18 15.93
N LYS A 68 -7.86 0.19 15.11
CA LYS A 68 -7.29 -1.15 15.21
C LYS A 68 -5.77 -1.06 15.09
N LYS A 69 -5.03 -1.80 15.93
CA LYS A 69 -3.57 -1.91 15.77
C LYS A 69 -3.30 -2.74 14.51
N LEU A 70 -2.39 -2.26 13.67
CA LEU A 70 -1.87 -3.04 12.55
C LEU A 70 -0.95 -4.14 13.12
N THR A 71 -1.38 -5.39 12.99
CA THR A 71 -0.65 -6.58 13.45
C THR A 71 0.01 -7.27 12.26
N LYS A 72 1.01 -8.13 12.52
CA LYS A 72 1.63 -8.96 11.48
C LYS A 72 0.59 -9.80 10.73
N LYS A 73 -0.33 -10.45 11.45
CA LYS A 73 -1.44 -11.21 10.87
C LYS A 73 -2.31 -10.37 9.93
N ALA A 74 -2.63 -9.13 10.32
CA ALA A 74 -3.42 -8.24 9.46
C ALA A 74 -2.66 -7.80 8.21
N LEU A 75 -1.32 -7.66 8.29
CA LEU A 75 -0.49 -7.40 7.11
C LEU A 75 -0.47 -8.61 6.18
N GLU A 76 -0.36 -9.82 6.71
CA GLU A 76 -0.41 -11.07 5.93
C GLU A 76 -1.78 -11.30 5.28
N GLU A 77 -2.87 -10.92 5.96
CA GLU A 77 -4.23 -10.96 5.40
C GLU A 77 -4.40 -9.96 4.24
N LEU A 78 -3.74 -8.80 4.30
CA LEU A 78 -3.85 -7.74 3.28
C LEU A 78 -2.88 -7.94 2.10
N LEU A 79 -1.64 -8.37 2.37
CA LEU A 79 -0.54 -8.40 1.40
C LEU A 79 -0.08 -9.82 1.06
N GLY A 80 -0.60 -10.83 1.76
CA GLY A 80 -0.09 -12.19 1.73
C GLY A 80 1.17 -12.40 2.58
N VAL A 81 1.67 -13.63 2.58
CA VAL A 81 2.94 -13.98 3.22
C VAL A 81 4.09 -13.46 2.35
N PRO A 82 5.02 -12.66 2.90
CA PRO A 82 6.19 -12.19 2.17
C PRO A 82 7.13 -13.35 1.84
N GLU A 83 7.84 -13.24 0.71
CA GLU A 83 8.93 -14.16 0.38
C GLU A 83 10.03 -14.13 1.47
N GLU A 84 10.70 -15.26 1.69
CA GLU A 84 11.75 -15.37 2.71
C GLU A 84 13.02 -14.59 2.33
N GLU A 85 13.32 -14.48 1.03
CA GLU A 85 14.51 -13.83 0.52
C GLU A 85 14.20 -12.59 -0.33
N GLY A 86 15.00 -11.53 -0.13
CA GLY A 86 14.93 -10.29 -0.89
C GLY A 86 14.67 -9.08 -0.01
N LEU A 87 14.69 -7.89 -0.62
CA LEU A 87 14.40 -6.64 0.08
C LEU A 87 12.91 -6.31 -0.05
N HIS A 88 12.22 -6.14 1.07
CA HIS A 88 10.80 -5.80 1.11
C HIS A 88 10.62 -4.31 1.44
N ILE A 89 10.01 -3.57 0.53
CA ILE A 89 9.73 -2.14 0.66
C ILE A 89 8.22 -1.96 0.76
N LEU A 90 7.75 -1.50 1.93
CA LEU A 90 6.34 -1.24 2.18
C LEU A 90 6.01 0.24 1.93
N LEU A 91 5.12 0.50 0.98
CA LEU A 91 4.60 1.82 0.65
C LEU A 91 3.25 1.99 1.35
N ALA A 92 3.26 2.64 2.52
CA ALA A 92 2.07 2.88 3.32
C ALA A 92 1.83 4.39 3.51
N HIS A 93 0.64 4.88 3.19
CA HIS A 93 0.24 6.28 3.38
C HIS A 93 -0.21 6.62 4.82
N ASN A 94 0.22 5.83 5.82
CA ASN A 94 -0.15 6.05 7.21
C ASN A 94 1.03 6.57 8.05
N PRO A 95 1.07 7.87 8.42
CA PRO A 95 2.16 8.45 9.20
C PRO A 95 2.27 7.87 10.63
N LYS A 96 1.25 7.18 11.15
CA LYS A 96 1.28 6.53 12.46
C LYS A 96 2.21 5.31 12.50
N TYR A 97 2.47 4.68 11.35
CA TYR A 97 3.29 3.47 11.24
C TYR A 97 4.63 3.75 10.55
N GLY A 98 5.12 4.99 10.58
CA GLY A 98 6.41 5.38 10.01
C GLY A 98 7.66 4.74 10.63
N LYS A 99 7.51 3.78 11.55
CA LYS A 99 8.59 2.86 11.89
C LYS A 99 8.60 1.76 10.83
N PRO A 100 9.71 1.56 10.09
CA PRO A 100 9.79 0.51 9.08
C PRO A 100 9.43 -0.83 9.72
N ILE A 101 8.32 -1.42 9.28
CA ILE A 101 7.94 -2.77 9.66
C ILE A 101 8.80 -3.68 8.79
N PHE A 102 9.90 -4.17 9.35
CA PHE A 102 10.69 -5.21 8.72
C PHE A 102 9.87 -6.51 8.77
N LEU A 103 9.40 -6.94 7.61
CA LEU A 103 8.83 -8.27 7.41
C LEU A 103 10.00 -9.22 7.18
N GLY A 104 10.66 -9.67 8.26
CA GLY A 104 11.74 -10.64 8.15
C GLY A 104 12.36 -11.00 9.50
N SER A 105 12.15 -12.25 9.90
CA SER A 105 13.03 -13.11 10.69
C SER A 105 12.51 -14.54 10.59
#